data_AF-A0A6L4ZI07-F1
#
_entry.id   AF-A0A6L4ZI07-F1
#
_cell.length_a   1.000
_cell.length_b   1.000
_cell.length_c   1.000
_cell.angle_alpha   90.00
_cell.angle_beta   90.00
_cell.angle_gamma   90.00
#
_symmetry.space_group_name_H-M   'P 1'
#
loop_
_entity.id
_entity.type
_entity.pdbx_description
1 polymer ?
#
loop_
_entity_poly.entity_id
_entity_poly.type
_entity_poly.pdbx_seq_one_letter_code
_entity_poly.pdbx_strand_id
1 'polypeptide(L)'
;MLAKVEGTPLANQPNSNSFELVRMIATARIMMPTSMVRLSAGRSSLSDEAQALCFIAGANSIFMGEILLTTSNPSTDKDNGLLNKLGMKLMQTQQAQQTKP
;
A
#
# COMPACT_ATOMS: atom_id res chain seq x y z
N MET A 1 -3.36 -4.97 -6.32
CA MET A 1 -3.13 -6.10 -7.26
C MET A 1 -3.36 -7.39 -6.52
N LEU A 2 -4.03 -8.36 -7.11
CA LEU A 2 -4.22 -9.67 -6.48
C LEU A 2 -2.88 -10.40 -6.36
N ALA A 3 -2.53 -10.87 -5.16
CA ALA A 3 -1.44 -11.81 -4.98
C ALA A 3 -1.90 -13.19 -5.48
N LYS A 4 -1.44 -13.58 -6.66
CA LYS A 4 -1.78 -14.88 -7.27
C LYS A 4 -0.86 -15.93 -6.68
N VAL A 5 -1.44 -16.98 -6.13
CA VAL A 5 -0.71 -18.08 -5.48
C VAL A 5 -1.05 -19.37 -6.20
N GLU A 6 -0.02 -20.12 -6.58
CA GLU A 6 -0.18 -21.45 -7.21
C GLU A 6 -1.06 -22.36 -6.34
N GLY A 7 -1.91 -23.17 -6.98
CA GLY A 7 -2.87 -24.03 -6.30
C GLY A 7 -4.17 -23.34 -5.88
N THR A 8 -4.28 -22.00 -5.97
CA THR A 8 -5.57 -21.31 -5.76
C THR A 8 -6.37 -21.22 -7.06
N PRO A 9 -7.73 -21.21 -7.01
CA PRO A 9 -8.57 -21.04 -8.20
C PRO A 9 -8.29 -19.74 -8.99
N LEU A 10 -7.64 -18.76 -8.36
CA LEU A 10 -7.35 -17.45 -8.95
C LEU A 10 -5.89 -17.31 -9.44
N ALA A 11 -5.09 -18.39 -9.39
CA ALA A 11 -3.67 -18.36 -9.75
C ALA A 11 -3.41 -17.81 -11.17
N ASN A 12 -4.30 -18.12 -12.12
CA ASN A 12 -4.14 -17.79 -13.54
C ASN A 12 -4.99 -16.60 -14.01
N GLN A 13 -5.58 -15.83 -13.08
CA GLN A 13 -6.36 -14.65 -13.46
C GLN A 13 -5.46 -13.61 -14.16
N PRO A 14 -5.98 -12.78 -15.09
CA PRO A 14 -5.22 -11.68 -15.65
C PRO A 14 -4.87 -10.63 -14.59
N ASN A 15 -3.84 -9.84 -14.84
CA ASN A 15 -3.52 -8.68 -14.01
C ASN A 15 -4.58 -7.58 -14.23
N SER A 16 -5.09 -6.99 -13.14
CA SER A 16 -5.90 -5.78 -13.22
C SER A 16 -5.06 -4.60 -13.67
N ASN A 17 -5.67 -3.64 -14.38
CA ASN A 17 -4.98 -2.43 -14.81
C ASN A 17 -4.68 -1.54 -13.58
N SER A 18 -3.48 -0.97 -13.48
CA SER A 18 -3.12 -0.04 -12.39
C SER A 18 -4.08 1.16 -12.29
N PHE A 19 -4.64 1.64 -13.41
CA PHE A 19 -5.64 2.71 -13.39
C PHE A 19 -6.95 2.32 -12.69
N GLU A 20 -7.34 1.04 -12.73
CA GLU A 20 -8.53 0.58 -12.01
C GLU A 20 -8.28 0.60 -10.49
N LEU A 21 -7.08 0.21 -10.06
CA LEU A 21 -6.67 0.32 -8.66
C LEU A 21 -6.65 1.77 -8.18
N VAL A 22 -6.04 2.67 -8.97
CA VAL A 22 -6.00 4.11 -8.67
C VAL A 22 -7.42 4.68 -8.56
N ARG A 23 -8.31 4.32 -9.49
CA ARG A 23 -9.73 4.72 -9.45
C ARG A 23 -10.41 4.20 -8.19
N MET A 24 -10.21 2.93 -7.84
CA MET A 24 -10.78 2.33 -6.64
C MET A 24 -10.34 3.08 -5.37
N ILE A 25 -9.06 3.44 -5.27
CA ILE A 25 -8.52 4.22 -4.14
C ILE A 25 -9.14 5.61 -4.10
N ALA A 26 -9.24 6.31 -5.23
CA ALA A 26 -9.90 7.61 -5.31
C ALA A 26 -11.36 7.53 -4.85
N THR A 27 -12.11 6.53 -5.32
CA THR A 27 -13.48 6.27 -4.88
C THR A 27 -13.54 6.04 -3.36
N ALA A 28 -12.66 5.21 -2.80
CA ALA A 28 -12.62 4.95 -1.37
C ALA A 28 -12.32 6.21 -0.56
N ARG A 29 -11.36 7.05 -1.00
CA ARG A 29 -11.05 8.34 -0.36
C ARG A 29 -12.23 9.29 -0.40
N ILE A 30 -12.92 9.41 -1.53
CA ILE A 30 -14.08 10.30 -1.68
C ILE A 30 -15.24 9.83 -0.80
N MET A 31 -15.53 8.54 -0.80
CA MET A 31 -16.64 7.98 0.00
C MET A 31 -16.36 8.01 1.51
N MET A 32 -15.10 7.88 1.92
CA MET A 32 -14.68 7.77 3.32
C MET A 32 -13.56 8.77 3.64
N PRO A 33 -13.85 10.09 3.69
CA PRO A 33 -12.84 11.13 3.73
C PRO A 33 -11.96 11.12 4.99
N THR A 34 -12.48 10.63 6.12
CA THR A 34 -11.75 10.56 7.41
C THR A 34 -11.00 9.25 7.62
N SER A 35 -11.26 8.23 6.79
CA SER A 35 -10.66 6.91 6.95
C SER A 35 -9.22 6.87 6.43
N MET A 36 -8.41 5.99 7.05
CA MET A 36 -7.12 5.59 6.50
C MET A 36 -7.35 4.64 5.33
N VAL A 37 -6.82 4.97 4.15
CA VAL A 37 -6.89 4.11 2.97
C VAL A 37 -5.53 3.46 2.78
N ARG A 38 -5.44 2.16 3.05
CA ARG A 38 -4.18 1.42 3.06
C ARG A 38 -3.92 0.71 1.73
N LEU A 39 -2.91 1.16 0.99
CA LEU A 39 -2.36 0.42 -0.14
C LEU A 39 -1.56 -0.77 0.42
N SER A 40 -2.19 -1.95 0.41
CA SER A 40 -1.70 -3.14 1.13
C SER A 40 -1.00 -4.14 0.20
N ALA A 41 -1.62 -5.31 -0.04
CA ALA A 41 -1.01 -6.38 -0.80
C ALA A 41 -0.86 -6.08 -2.31
N GLY A 42 0.17 -6.69 -2.91
CA GLY A 42 0.45 -6.59 -4.34
C GLY A 42 1.25 -5.36 -4.76
N ARG A 43 1.75 -4.55 -3.81
CA ARG A 43 2.63 -3.39 -4.11
C ARG A 43 3.89 -3.76 -4.87
N SER A 44 4.47 -4.93 -4.60
CA SER A 44 5.66 -5.42 -5.30
C SER A 44 5.47 -5.55 -6.82
N SER A 45 4.22 -5.68 -7.29
CA SER A 45 3.88 -5.77 -8.72
C SER A 45 3.55 -4.41 -9.37
N LEU A 46 3.57 -3.33 -8.59
CA LEU A 46 3.32 -1.96 -9.08
C LEU A 46 4.65 -1.23 -9.31
N SER A 47 4.71 -0.44 -10.39
CA SER A 47 5.80 0.50 -10.62
C SER A 47 5.77 1.63 -9.58
N ASP A 48 6.89 2.35 -9.45
CA ASP A 48 6.99 3.51 -8.55
C ASP A 48 5.94 4.57 -8.91
N GLU A 49 5.69 4.82 -10.21
CA GLU A 49 4.71 5.76 -10.72
C GLU A 49 3.28 5.32 -10.40
N ALA A 50 2.97 4.02 -10.53
CA ALA A 50 1.65 3.48 -10.20
C ALA A 50 1.37 3.60 -8.69
N GLN A 51 2.38 3.38 -7.85
CA GLN A 51 2.26 3.61 -6.40
C GLN A 51 2.11 5.09 -6.08
N ALA A 52 2.87 5.97 -6.74
CA ALA A 52 2.72 7.43 -6.60
C ALA A 52 1.31 7.89 -6.92
N LEU A 53 0.72 7.40 -8.03
CA LEU A 53 -0.67 7.68 -8.39
C LEU A 53 -1.67 7.19 -7.33
N CYS A 54 -1.42 6.04 -6.69
CA CYS A 54 -2.26 5.57 -5.59
C CYS A 54 -2.21 6.51 -4.38
N PHE A 55 -1.04 7.04 -4.03
CA PHE A 55 -0.92 8.04 -2.96
C PHE A 55 -1.62 9.35 -3.32
N ILE A 56 -1.44 9.86 -4.54
CA ILE A 56 -2.13 11.05 -5.05
C ILE A 56 -3.66 10.86 -5.03
N ALA A 57 -4.14 9.66 -5.37
CA ALA A 57 -5.56 9.32 -5.32
C ALA A 57 -6.15 9.26 -3.90
N GLY A 58 -5.32 9.21 -2.86
CA GLY A 58 -5.76 9.33 -1.47
C GLY A 58 -5.39 8.17 -0.55
N ALA A 59 -4.60 7.20 -1.01
CA ALA A 59 -3.95 6.25 -0.11
C ALA A 59 -3.00 6.98 0.84
N ASN A 60 -3.00 6.61 2.12
CA ASN A 60 -2.18 7.27 3.14
C ASN A 60 -1.64 6.28 4.20
N SER A 61 -1.62 4.98 3.88
CA SER A 61 -1.06 3.93 4.73
C SER A 61 -0.54 2.79 3.85
N ILE A 62 0.53 2.13 4.30
CA ILE A 62 1.12 0.94 3.69
C ILE A 62 1.59 -0.04 4.78
N PHE A 63 1.84 -1.29 4.42
CA PHE A 63 2.66 -2.20 5.24
C PHE A 63 4.13 -2.01 4.87
N MET A 64 4.98 -1.77 5.87
CA MET A 64 6.44 -1.69 5.73
C MET A 64 7.08 -2.93 6.38
N GLY A 65 8.11 -3.46 5.74
CA GLY A 65 8.76 -4.72 6.12
C GLY A 65 8.84 -5.69 4.94
N GLU A 66 9.65 -6.74 5.03
CA GLU A 66 9.98 -7.58 3.86
C GLU A 66 8.91 -8.62 3.50
N ILE A 67 8.05 -8.98 4.45
CA ILE A 67 7.03 -10.02 4.29
C ILE A 67 5.69 -9.49 4.81
N LEU A 68 4.59 -9.83 4.12
CA LEU A 68 3.23 -9.67 4.64
C LEU A 68 2.88 -10.86 5.55
N LEU A 69 1.71 -11.50 5.35
CA LEU A 69 1.40 -12.74 6.07
C LEU A 69 2.14 -13.94 5.48
N THR A 70 2.13 -14.09 4.15
CA THR A 70 2.70 -15.26 3.46
C THR A 70 3.41 -14.92 2.14
N THR A 71 3.37 -13.64 1.73
CA THR A 71 3.92 -13.18 0.45
C THR A 71 4.96 -12.09 0.68
N SER A 72 5.92 -11.97 -0.24
CA SER A 72 6.90 -10.89 -0.25
C SER A 72 6.24 -9.51 -0.32
N ASN A 73 6.86 -8.54 0.34
CA ASN A 73 6.50 -7.12 0.32
C ASN A 73 7.71 -6.29 -0.16
N PRO A 74 7.54 -5.04 -0.63
CA PRO A 74 8.70 -4.18 -0.87
C PRO A 74 9.55 -4.02 0.40
N SER A 75 10.87 -3.98 0.25
CA SER A 75 11.77 -3.75 1.37
C SER A 75 11.56 -2.37 1.97
N THR A 76 11.87 -2.23 3.25
CA THR A 76 11.81 -0.95 3.97
C THR A 76 12.60 0.15 3.27
N ASP A 77 13.78 -0.18 2.72
CA ASP A 77 14.61 0.78 1.99
C ASP A 77 13.97 1.26 0.69
N LYS A 78 13.32 0.35 -0.05
CA LYS A 78 12.59 0.71 -1.27
C LYS A 78 11.42 1.63 -0.93
N ASP A 79 10.69 1.33 0.14
CA ASP A 79 9.59 2.15 0.62
C ASP A 79 10.07 3.54 1.04
N ASN A 80 11.13 3.62 1.85
CA ASN A 80 11.74 4.89 2.25
C ASN A 80 12.20 5.71 1.03
N GLY A 81 12.85 5.07 0.06
CA GLY A 81 13.30 5.72 -1.18
C GLY A 81 12.14 6.34 -1.96
N LEU A 82 11.05 5.59 -2.14
CA LEU A 82 9.86 6.09 -2.84
C LEU A 82 9.17 7.21 -2.07
N LEU A 83 8.95 7.04 -0.76
CA LEU A 83 8.32 8.07 0.07
C LEU A 83 9.12 9.39 0.05
N ASN A 84 10.45 9.30 0.11
CA ASN A 84 11.35 10.45 0.01
C ASN A 84 11.25 11.15 -1.34
N LYS A 85 11.24 10.40 -2.47
CA LYS A 85 11.04 10.98 -3.81
C LYS A 85 9.72 11.73 -3.93
N LEU A 86 8.68 11.25 -3.26
CA LEU A 86 7.34 11.84 -3.26
C LEU A 86 7.16 12.94 -2.21
N GLY A 87 8.19 13.25 -1.41
CA GLY A 87 8.13 14.27 -0.35
C GLY A 87 7.19 13.91 0.80
N MET A 88 6.87 12.63 0.97
CA MET A 88 5.97 12.16 2.02
C MET A 88 6.70 11.92 3.34
N LYS A 89 5.97 12.04 4.45
CA LYS A 89 6.49 11.83 5.80
C LYS A 89 5.70 10.72 6.48
N LEU A 90 6.38 9.89 7.24
CA LEU A 90 5.71 8.92 8.11
C LEU A 90 4.92 9.66 9.19
N MET A 91 3.73 9.15 9.49
CA MET A 91 2.90 9.68 10.56
C MET A 91 3.65 9.52 11.89
N GLN A 92 3.84 10.61 12.62
CA GLN A 92 4.39 10.56 13.97
C GLN A 92 3.34 9.94 14.90
N THR A 93 3.60 8.73 15.38
CA THR A 93 2.84 8.18 16.50
C THR A 93 3.28 8.91 17.76
N GLN A 94 2.35 9.56 18.46
CA GLN A 94 2.60 9.97 19.84
C GLN A 94 2.98 8.71 20.61
N GLN A 95 4.14 8.72 21.28
CA GLN A 95 4.58 7.61 22.10
C GLN A 95 3.44 7.24 23.04
N ALA A 96 2.99 5.98 23.01
CA ALA A 96 2.06 5.48 24.01
C ALA A 96 2.64 5.85 25.37
N GLN A 97 1.91 6.65 26.15
CA GLN A 97 2.26 6.91 27.54
C GLN A 97 2.50 5.54 28.18
N GLN A 98 3.76 5.30 28.57
CA GLN A 98 4.13 4.12 29.33
C GLN A 98 3.24 4.13 30.57
N THR A 99 2.21 3.29 30.59
CA THR A 99 1.57 2.89 31.84
C THR A 99 2.62 2.11 32.60
N LYS A 100 3.40 2.85 33.40
CA LYS A 100 4.35 2.30 34.36
C LYS A 100 3.55 1.39 35.30
N PRO A 101 4.04 0.17 35.60
CA PRO A 101 3.37 -0.76 36.51
C PRO A 101 3.23 -0.17 37.92
#